data_AF-A0A1X4HXZ0-F1
#
_entry.id   AF-A0A1X4HXZ0-F1
#
_cell.length_a   1.000
_cell.length_b   1.000
_cell.length_c   1.000
_cell.angle_alpha   90.00
_cell.angle_beta   90.00
_cell.angle_gamma   90.00
#
_symmetry.space_group_name_H-M   'P 1'
#
loop_
_entity.id
_entity.type
_entity.pdbx_description
1 polymer ?
#
loop_
_entity_poly.entity_id
_entity_poly.type
_entity_poly.pdbx_seq_one_letter_code
_entity_poly.pdbx_strand_id
1 'polypeptide(L)'
;RLGGAPRPLGPPRHGMPRARHETKVWLGTLTAAVVATVLLQLAIWYVDDPSRVTSLEAWRFTAWRIAGIHGLVALAYWIWPKKAPADERDLTGAGKERAGR
;
A
#
# COMPACT_ATOMS: atom_id res chain seq x y z
N ARG A 1 11.95 -17.51 8.71
CA ARG A 1 13.05 -17.16 7.77
C ARG A 1 13.80 -18.46 7.51
N LEU A 2 13.75 -18.95 6.28
CA LEU A 2 14.50 -20.16 5.90
C LEU A 2 15.95 -19.72 5.67
N GLY A 3 16.93 -20.37 6.32
CA GLY A 3 18.36 -20.16 6.05
C GLY A 3 19.09 -18.99 6.74
N GLY A 4 18.58 -18.43 7.85
CA GLY A 4 19.37 -17.47 8.66
C GLY A 4 19.61 -16.08 8.05
N ALA A 5 18.98 -15.76 6.91
CA ALA A 5 19.17 -14.49 6.24
C ALA A 5 18.81 -13.27 7.13
N PRO A 6 19.58 -12.16 7.04
CA PRO A 6 19.33 -10.94 7.79
C PRO A 6 17.93 -10.38 7.50
N ARG A 7 17.35 -9.70 8.50
CA ARG A 7 15.99 -9.15 8.40
C ARG A 7 15.93 -8.17 7.22
N PRO A 8 14.98 -8.32 6.27
CA PRO A 8 14.84 -7.35 5.20
C PRO A 8 14.60 -5.96 5.80
N LEU A 9 15.22 -4.94 5.21
CA LEU A 9 15.00 -3.54 5.56
C LEU A 9 13.49 -3.28 5.52
N GLY A 10 12.93 -2.92 6.68
CA GLY A 10 11.50 -2.63 6.80
C GLY A 10 11.10 -1.44 5.93
N PRO A 11 9.80 -1.31 5.60
CA PRO A 11 9.32 -0.19 4.81
C PRO A 11 9.71 1.15 5.46
N PRO A 12 9.96 2.20 4.64
CA PRO A 12 10.37 3.51 5.14
C PRO A 12 9.38 4.01 6.18
N ARG A 13 9.87 4.33 7.38
CA ARG A 13 9.03 4.43 8.56
C ARG A 13 8.21 5.74 8.58
N HIS A 14 8.65 6.82 7.91
CA HIS A 14 8.08 8.17 8.01
C HIS A 14 8.18 9.01 6.73
N GLY A 15 7.31 10.01 6.60
CA GLY A 15 7.38 11.07 5.59
C GLY A 15 7.15 10.66 4.13
N MET A 16 7.59 11.52 3.21
CA MET A 16 7.49 11.35 1.74
C MET A 16 7.94 9.98 1.20
N PRO A 17 9.02 9.36 1.73
CA PRO A 17 9.45 8.03 1.28
C PRO A 17 8.40 6.93 1.54
N ARG A 18 7.61 7.04 2.61
CA ARG A 18 6.51 6.11 2.89
C ARG A 18 5.37 6.29 1.90
N ALA A 19 4.96 7.52 1.62
CA ALA A 19 3.91 7.81 0.65
C ALA A 19 4.23 7.20 -0.74
N ARG A 20 5.48 7.35 -1.22
CA ARG A 20 5.92 6.73 -2.49
C ARG A 20 5.87 5.20 -2.47
N HIS A 21 6.25 4.58 -1.36
CA HIS A 21 6.18 3.13 -1.22
C HIS A 21 4.73 2.64 -1.33
N GLU A 22 3.81 3.27 -0.59
CA GLU A 22 2.38 2.91 -0.62
C GLU A 22 1.77 3.16 -2.01
N THR A 23 2.14 4.26 -2.71
CA THR A 23 1.72 4.48 -4.09
C THR A 23 2.18 3.35 -5.02
N LYS A 24 3.41 2.85 -4.85
CA LYS A 24 3.92 1.73 -5.65
C LYS A 24 3.15 0.44 -5.39
N VAL A 25 2.80 0.17 -4.13
CA VAL A 25 1.98 -1.00 -3.77
C VAL A 25 0.56 -0.85 -4.33
N TRP A 26 -0.03 0.34 -4.22
CA TRP A 26 -1.34 0.66 -4.78
C TRP A 26 -1.37 0.49 -6.30
N LEU A 27 -0.33 0.92 -7.04
CA LEU A 27 -0.21 0.71 -8.49
C LEU A 27 -0.30 -0.78 -8.87
N GLY A 28 0.26 -1.68 -8.05
CA GLY A 28 0.10 -3.12 -8.22
C GLY A 28 -1.37 -3.57 -8.06
N THR A 29 -2.09 -3.03 -7.07
CA THR A 29 -3.53 -3.31 -6.87
C THR A 29 -4.37 -2.78 -8.02
N LEU A 30 -4.07 -1.57 -8.49
CA LEU A 30 -4.73 -0.97 -9.65
C LEU A 30 -4.51 -1.82 -10.91
N THR A 31 -3.27 -2.25 -11.15
CA THR A 31 -2.93 -3.12 -12.28
C THR A 31 -3.70 -4.44 -12.21
N ALA A 32 -3.77 -5.07 -11.03
CA ALA A 32 -4.55 -6.29 -10.83
C ALA A 32 -6.05 -6.08 -11.09
N ALA A 33 -6.62 -4.95 -10.65
CA ALA A 33 -8.02 -4.62 -10.90
C ALA A 33 -8.31 -4.41 -12.39
N VAL A 34 -7.40 -3.77 -13.12
CA VAL A 34 -7.50 -3.61 -14.59
C VAL A 34 -7.45 -4.97 -15.28
N VAL A 35 -6.48 -5.82 -14.95
CA VAL A 35 -6.35 -7.17 -15.53
C VAL A 35 -7.61 -8.00 -15.25
N ALA A 36 -8.08 -8.01 -14.00
CA ALA A 36 -9.32 -8.71 -13.63
C ALA A 36 -10.52 -8.17 -14.42
N THR A 37 -10.63 -6.86 -14.59
CA THR A 37 -11.71 -6.24 -15.37
C THR A 37 -11.68 -6.68 -16.83
N VAL A 38 -10.51 -6.70 -17.48
CA VAL A 38 -10.35 -7.15 -18.87
C VAL A 38 -10.79 -8.61 -19.01
N LEU A 39 -10.31 -9.50 -18.14
CA LEU A 39 -10.67 -10.92 -18.19
C LEU A 39 -12.17 -11.14 -17.99
N LEU A 40 -12.77 -10.47 -16.99
CA LEU A 40 -14.19 -10.57 -16.73
C LEU A 40 -15.02 -9.96 -17.85
N GLN A 41 -14.57 -8.87 -18.48
CA GLN A 41 -15.26 -8.26 -19.62
C GLN A 41 -15.28 -9.19 -20.84
N LEU A 42 -14.16 -9.86 -21.13
CA LEU A 42 -14.09 -10.87 -22.19
C LEU A 42 -15.04 -12.04 -21.90
N ALA A 43 -15.12 -12.51 -20.65
CA ALA A 43 -16.04 -13.57 -20.26
C ALA A 43 -17.52 -13.16 -20.43
N ILE A 44 -17.86 -11.90 -20.12
CA ILE A 44 -19.21 -11.36 -20.33
C ILE A 44 -19.58 -11.38 -21.81
N TRP A 45 -18.69 -10.88 -22.68
CA TRP A 45 -18.89 -10.93 -24.13
C TRP A 45 -18.96 -12.35 -24.68
N TYR A 46 -18.20 -13.28 -24.11
CA TYR A 46 -18.22 -14.68 -24.52
C TYR A 46 -19.51 -15.41 -24.14
N VAL A 47 -20.06 -15.13 -22.95
CA VAL A 47 -21.27 -15.80 -22.46
C VAL A 47 -22.54 -15.29 -23.16
N ASP A 48 -22.59 -13.98 -23.47
CA ASP A 48 -23.70 -13.31 -24.17
C ASP A 48 -25.10 -13.59 -23.58
N ASP A 49 -25.17 -13.87 -22.28
CA ASP A 49 -26.40 -14.14 -21.53
C ASP A 49 -26.43 -13.27 -20.27
N PRO A 50 -27.28 -12.22 -20.24
CA PRO A 50 -27.43 -11.33 -19.10
C PRO A 50 -27.77 -12.04 -17.78
N SER A 51 -28.48 -13.17 -17.83
CA SER A 51 -28.89 -13.92 -16.64
C SER A 51 -27.71 -14.64 -15.96
N ARG A 52 -26.60 -14.84 -16.68
CA ARG A 52 -25.44 -15.62 -16.22
C ARG A 52 -24.22 -14.77 -15.86
N VAL A 53 -24.25 -13.47 -16.13
CA VAL A 53 -23.08 -12.58 -15.96
C VAL A 53 -23.14 -11.71 -14.70
N THR A 54 -24.24 -11.72 -13.95
CA THR A 54 -24.43 -10.91 -12.73
C THR A 54 -23.29 -11.08 -11.72
N SER A 55 -22.81 -12.31 -11.51
CA SER A 55 -21.68 -12.56 -10.60
C SER A 55 -20.36 -11.99 -11.12
N LEU A 56 -20.14 -11.97 -12.44
CA LEU A 56 -18.93 -11.40 -13.04
C LEU A 56 -18.90 -9.88 -12.87
N GLU A 57 -20.05 -9.22 -13.07
CA GLU A 57 -20.22 -7.79 -12.84
C GLU A 57 -20.00 -7.41 -11.37
N ALA A 58 -20.55 -8.21 -10.43
CA ALA A 58 -20.33 -8.00 -9.00
C ALA A 58 -18.85 -8.10 -8.59
N TRP A 59 -18.10 -9.03 -9.19
CA TRP A 59 -16.66 -9.16 -8.96
C TRP A 59 -15.86 -8.00 -9.55
N ARG A 60 -16.23 -7.49 -10.75
CA ARG A 60 -15.65 -6.26 -11.29
C ARG A 60 -15.83 -5.09 -10.32
N PHE A 61 -17.05 -4.87 -9.83
CA PHE A 61 -17.32 -3.81 -8.87
C PHE A 61 -16.49 -3.96 -7.59
N THR A 62 -16.36 -5.18 -7.09
CA THR A 62 -15.53 -5.49 -5.91
C THR A 62 -14.05 -5.16 -6.14
N ALA A 63 -13.49 -5.53 -7.29
CA ALA A 63 -12.10 -5.22 -7.64
C ALA A 63 -11.84 -3.71 -7.64
N TRP A 64 -12.76 -2.92 -8.23
CA TRP A 64 -12.65 -1.47 -8.25
C TRP A 64 -12.81 -0.83 -6.86
N ARG A 65 -13.68 -1.37 -5.99
CA ARG A 65 -13.77 -0.92 -4.60
C ARG A 65 -12.45 -1.13 -3.85
N ILE A 66 -11.81 -2.29 -4.02
CA ILE A 66 -10.52 -2.59 -3.38
C ILE A 66 -9.45 -1.62 -3.88
N ALA A 67 -9.34 -1.42 -5.19
CA ALA A 67 -8.39 -0.47 -5.79
C ALA A 67 -8.64 0.97 -5.33
N GLY A 68 -9.90 1.38 -5.23
CA GLY A 68 -10.30 2.71 -4.74
C GLY A 68 -9.95 2.92 -3.26
N ILE A 69 -10.32 1.99 -2.38
CA ILE A 69 -10.01 2.08 -0.95
C ILE A 69 -8.50 2.10 -0.71
N HIS A 70 -7.75 1.24 -1.41
CA HIS A 70 -6.30 1.23 -1.30
C HIS A 70 -5.69 2.55 -1.80
N GLY A 71 -6.26 3.12 -2.88
CA GLY A 71 -5.86 4.43 -3.39
C GLY A 71 -6.13 5.56 -2.40
N LEU A 72 -7.26 5.53 -1.70
CA LEU A 72 -7.56 6.48 -0.62
C LEU A 72 -6.54 6.41 0.51
N VAL A 73 -6.12 5.20 0.91
CA VAL A 73 -5.05 5.04 1.92
C VAL A 73 -3.72 5.62 1.41
N ALA A 74 -3.33 5.34 0.18
CA ALA A 74 -2.11 5.89 -0.41
C ALA A 74 -2.16 7.43 -0.50
N LEU A 75 -3.32 8.00 -0.85
CA LEU A 75 -3.54 9.44 -0.90
C LEU A 75 -3.51 10.07 0.50
N ALA A 76 -4.05 9.39 1.52
CA ALA A 76 -4.01 9.86 2.90
C ALA A 76 -2.57 10.05 3.39
N TYR A 77 -1.62 9.18 3.00
CA TYR A 77 -0.19 9.36 3.31
C TYR A 77 0.46 10.53 2.57
N TRP A 78 -0.08 10.92 1.41
CA TRP A 78 0.34 12.11 0.68
C TRP A 78 -0.15 13.40 1.34
N ILE A 79 -1.40 13.41 1.83
CA ILE A 79 -2.01 14.58 2.47
C ILE A 79 -1.48 14.76 3.90
N TRP A 80 -1.29 13.66 4.65
CA TRP A 80 -0.77 13.67 6.02
C TRP A 80 0.53 12.87 6.15
N PRO A 81 1.67 13.40 5.66
CA PRO A 81 2.96 12.75 5.84
C PRO A 81 3.32 12.74 7.34
N LYS A 82 3.28 11.55 7.95
CA LYS A 82 3.62 11.38 9.38
C LYS A 82 5.08 11.80 9.62
N LYS A 83 5.28 12.84 10.44
CA LYS A 83 6.62 13.30 10.85
C LYS A 83 7.30 12.25 11.71
N ALA A 84 8.62 12.09 11.56
CA ALA A 84 9.41 11.27 12.46
C ALA A 84 9.33 11.82 13.88
N PRO A 85 9.24 10.97 14.92
CA PRO A 85 9.39 11.45 16.29
C PRO A 85 10.73 12.18 16.42
N ALA A 86 10.72 13.34 17.10
CA ALA A 86 11.92 14.09 17.39
C ALA A 86 12.90 13.19 18.17
N ASP A 87 14.16 13.34 17.81
CA ASP A 87 15.25 12.42 18.07
C ASP A 87 15.42 12.06 19.56
N GLU A 88 15.35 10.76 19.87
CA GLU A 88 15.81 10.19 21.15
C GLU A 88 17.35 10.27 21.29
N ARG A 89 18.05 10.78 20.26
CA ARG A 89 19.51 11.03 20.28
C ARG A 89 19.92 12.21 21.15
N ASP A 90 19.05 13.16 21.47
CA ASP A 90 19.41 14.30 22.35
C ASP A 90 19.47 13.91 23.84
N LEU A 91 18.75 12.87 24.26
CA LEU A 91 18.75 12.39 25.65
C LEU A 91 20.03 11.63 26.02
N THR A 92 20.73 11.04 25.04
CA THR A 92 21.97 10.27 25.29
C THR A 92 23.24 11.12 25.25
N GLY A 93 23.21 12.29 24.59
CA GLY A 93 24.31 13.26 24.58
C GLY A 93 24.41 14.08 25.87
N ALA A 94 23.28 14.57 26.37
CA ALA A 94 23.25 15.43 27.57
C ALA A 94 23.65 14.71 28.88
N GLY A 95 23.48 13.38 28.94
CA GLY A 95 23.87 12.58 30.10
C GLY A 95 25.38 12.33 30.22
N LYS A 96 26.10 12.28 29.09
CA LYS A 96 27.56 12.10 29.09
C LYS A 96 28.32 13.37 29.45
N GLU A 97 27.79 14.54 29.08
CA GLU A 97 28.46 15.83 29.33
C GLU A 97 28.42 16.24 30.81
N ARG A 98 27.42 15.77 31.58
CA ARG A 98 27.32 16.04 33.02
C ARG A 98 28.07 15.04 33.91
N ALA A 99 28.45 13.89 33.38
CA ALA A 99 29.22 12.87 34.10
C ALA A 99 30.75 13.05 33.97
N GLY A 100 31.19 14.02 33.15
CA GLY A 100 32.60 14.31 32.89
C GLY A 100 33.11 15.63 33.48
N ARG A 101 32.38 16.25 34.40
CA ARG A 101 32.80 17.48 35.09
C ARG A 101 32.84 17.27 36.60
#